data_AF-A0A830CME9-F1
#
_entry.id   AF-A0A830CME9-F1
#
_cell.length_a   1.000
_cell.length_b   1.000
_cell.length_c   1.000
_cell.angle_alpha   90.00
_cell.angle_beta   90.00
_cell.angle_gamma   90.00
#
_symmetry.space_group_name_H-M   'P 1'
#
loop_
_entity.id
_entity.type
_entity.pdbx_description
1 polymer ?
#
loop_
_entity_poly.entity_id
_entity_poly.type
_entity_poly.pdbx_seq_one_letter_code
_entity_poly.pdbx_strand_id
1 'polypeptide(L)' 'MRMMHNYFRIGEVAADLPHGWIDKCLDFCDYFLSGVAEYQKLIIRNPIFFKTG' A
#
# COMPACT_ATOMS: atom_id res chain seq x y z
N MET A 1 -2.79 17.36 10.15
CA MET A 1 -3.47 16.04 10.09
C MET A 1 -2.67 15.13 9.17
N ARG A 2 -2.24 13.94 9.62
CA ARG A 2 -1.47 12.98 8.79
C ARG A 2 -2.02 11.55 8.80
N MET A 3 -2.98 11.28 9.69
CA MET A 3 -3.51 9.93 9.96
C MET A 3 -5.05 9.94 10.01
N MET A 4 -5.67 10.94 10.64
CA MET A 4 -7.13 11.11 10.66
C MET A 4 -7.57 12.19 9.65
N HIS A 5 -7.90 11.81 8.42
CA HIS A 5 -8.22 12.78 7.37
C HIS A 5 -9.72 13.07 7.16
N ASN A 6 -10.64 12.40 7.87
CA ASN A 6 -12.11 12.57 7.73
C ASN A 6 -12.57 12.72 6.27
N TYR A 7 -11.91 11.99 5.36
CA TYR A 7 -12.05 12.17 3.92
C TYR A 7 -13.36 11.57 3.43
N PHE A 8 -13.78 10.45 4.01
CA PHE A 8 -15.09 9.85 3.75
C PHE A 8 -16.15 10.55 4.60
N ARG A 9 -17.22 10.99 3.94
CA ARG A 9 -18.42 11.55 4.55
C ARG A 9 -19.61 10.71 4.10
N ILE A 10 -20.72 10.76 4.84
CA ILE A 10 -21.92 10.01 4.45
C ILE A 10 -22.41 10.54 3.10
N GLY A 11 -22.35 9.69 2.08
CA GLY A 11 -22.78 10.01 0.72
C GLY A 11 -21.72 10.68 -0.17
N GLU A 12 -20.59 11.15 0.36
CA GLU A 12 -19.62 11.95 -0.40
C GLU A 12 -18.17 11.81 0.09
N VAL A 13 -17.25 12.44 -0.63
CA VAL A 13 -15.85 12.65 -0.23
C VAL A 13 -15.62 14.11 0.14
N ALA A 14 -14.68 14.38 1.05
CA ALA A 14 -14.44 15.72 1.58
C ALA A 14 -13.82 16.69 0.55
N ALA A 15 -13.13 16.17 -0.45
CA ALA A 15 -12.49 16.92 -1.53
C ALA A 15 -12.21 15.99 -2.72
N ASP A 16 -11.93 16.57 -3.88
CA ASP A 16 -11.45 15.84 -5.05
C ASP A 16 -9.97 15.46 -4.93
N LEU A 17 -9.56 14.52 -5.79
CA LEU A 17 -8.17 14.09 -5.90
C LEU A 17 -7.29 15.22 -6.49
N PRO A 18 -6.08 15.44 -5.95
CA PRO A 18 -5.12 16.36 -6.55
C PRO A 18 -4.76 15.97 -7.98
N HIS A 19 -4.41 16.96 -8.80
CA HIS A 19 -3.97 16.70 -10.17
C HIS A 19 -2.72 15.78 -10.19
N GLY A 20 -2.76 14.74 -11.04
CA GLY A 20 -1.70 13.74 -11.16
C GLY A 20 -1.62 12.74 -9.99
N TRP A 21 -2.62 12.70 -9.11
CA TRP A 21 -2.64 11.72 -8.01
C TRP A 21 -2.78 10.28 -8.52
N ILE A 22 -3.60 10.06 -9.55
CA ILE A 22 -3.84 8.73 -10.13
C ILE A 22 -2.54 8.14 -10.69
N ASP A 23 -1.79 8.91 -11.46
CA ASP A 23 -0.52 8.45 -12.05
C ASP A 23 0.48 8.06 -10.95
N LYS A 24 0.62 8.90 -9.91
CA LYS A 24 1.47 8.59 -8.75
C LYS A 24 1.02 7.35 -7.98
N CYS A 25 -0.29 7.12 -7.90
CA CYS A 25 -0.83 5.91 -7.28
C CYS A 25 -0.49 4.65 -8.09
N LEU A 26 -0.53 4.73 -9.41
CA LEU A 26 -0.14 3.62 -10.28
C LEU A 26 1.36 3.34 -10.18
N ASP A 27 2.20 4.39 -10.21
CA ASP A 27 3.65 4.26 -9.98
C ASP A 27 3.95 3.61 -8.63
N PHE A 28 3.18 3.96 -7.60
CA PHE A 28 3.31 3.35 -6.28
C PHE A 28 2.90 1.87 -6.28
N CYS A 29 1.83 1.49 -6.98
CA CYS A 29 1.42 0.08 -7.10
C CYS A 29 2.54 -0.78 -7.71
N ASP A 30 3.17 -0.31 -8.79
CA ASP A 30 4.28 -1.01 -9.44
C ASP A 30 5.48 -1.15 -8.49
N TYR A 31 5.83 -0.07 -7.78
CA TYR A 31 6.88 -0.11 -6.76
C TYR A 31 6.54 -1.08 -5.62
N PHE A 32 5.33 -1.01 -5.07
CA PHE A 32 4.91 -1.79 -3.91
C PHE A 32 4.93 -3.30 -4.20
N LEU A 33 4.47 -3.71 -5.38
CA LEU A 33 4.49 -5.11 -5.79
C LEU A 33 5.91 -5.69 -5.80
N SER A 34 6.89 -4.90 -6.24
CA SER A 34 8.30 -5.32 -6.20
C SER A 34 8.81 -5.51 -4.77
N GLY A 35 8.45 -4.60 -3.85
CA GLY A 35 8.79 -4.72 -2.43
C GLY A 35 8.15 -5.94 -1.77
N VAL A 36 6.89 -6.24 -2.06
CA VAL A 36 6.21 -7.43 -1.51
C VAL A 36 6.90 -8.73 -1.96
N ALA A 37 7.34 -8.80 -3.22
CA ALA A 37 8.06 -9.96 -3.73
C ALA A 37 9.40 -10.18 -3.00
N GLU A 38 10.10 -9.11 -2.64
CA GLU A 38 11.31 -9.17 -1.82
C GLU A 38 11.03 -9.71 -0.41
N TYR A 39 10.01 -9.16 0.26
CA TYR A 39 9.61 -9.65 1.59
C TYR A 39 9.18 -11.12 1.57
N GLN A 40 8.47 -11.56 0.53
CA GLN A 40 8.09 -12.96 0.35
C GLN A 40 9.33 -13.88 0.23
N LYS A 41 10.41 -13.42 -0.41
CA LYS A 41 11.67 -14.17 -0.45
C LYS A 41 12.33 -14.26 0.93
N LEU A 42 12.33 -13.16 1.69
CA LEU A 42 13.03 -13.05 2.97
C LEU A 42 12.30 -13.72 4.15
N ILE A 43 10.97 -13.72 4.13
CA ILE A 43 10.14 -14.19 5.24
C ILE A 43 9.51 -15.53 4.88
N ILE A 44 8.70 -15.57 3.81
CA ILE A 44 7.88 -16.73 3.47
C ILE A 44 8.74 -17.91 2.98
N ARG A 45 9.85 -17.66 2.27
CA ARG A 45 10.73 -18.73 1.75
C ARG A 45 11.97 -18.97 2.60
N ASN A 46 12.06 -18.37 3.78
CA ASN A 46 13.21 -18.52 4.65
C ASN A 46 13.04 -19.74 5.57
N PRO A 47 13.98 -20.72 5.52
CA PRO A 47 13.91 -21.93 6.34
C PRO A 47 13.86 -21.67 7.85
N ILE A 48 14.33 -20.49 8.31
CA ILE A 48 14.26 -20.07 9.72
C ILE A 48 12.80 -19.90 10.16
N PHE A 49 11.95 -19.32 9.30
CA PHE A 49 10.54 -19.07 9.61
C PHE A 49 9.61 -20.21 9.18
N PHE A 50 10.06 -21.10 8.28
CA PHE A 50 9.24 -22.18 7.74
C PHE A 50 9.03 -23.37 8.69
N LYS A 51 9.85 -23.51 9.74
CA LYS A 51 9.84 -24.68 10.65
C LYS A 51 9.00 -24.52 11.93
N THR A 52 8.30 -23.40 12.10
CA THR A 52 7.59 -23.09 13.35
C THR A 52 6.05 -23.14 13.21
N GLY A 53 5.54 -23.72 12.11
CA GLY A 53 4.13 -24.04 11.92
C GLY A 53 3.85 -25.52 12.13
#